data_AF-A0A921I1K7-F1
#
_entry.id   AF-A0A921I1K7-F1
#
_cell.length_a   1.000
_cell.length_b   1.000
_cell.length_c   1.000
_cell.angle_alpha   90.00
_cell.angle_beta   90.00
_cell.angle_gamma   90.00
#
_symmetry.space_group_name_H-M   'P 1'
#
loop_
_entity.id
_entity.type
_entity.pdbx_description
1 polymer ?
#
loop_
_entity_poly.entity_id
_entity_poly.type
_entity_poly.pdbx_seq_one_letter_code
_entity_poly.pdbx_strand_id
1 'polypeptide(L)'
;MIELVDNLIQLAAVLSGVFYLKSRRQPYFLLCCFYGCFGSALLYWLLYTVLVARTPSVFYVSDIGWISSFLFLLLLQYSLAGTEERTSRSRLPWLALLIEIPLTVYYISLGDVLYNLIVGAQMTVILWLAIRGIVWGRKHPERDRMPFCRVTAGFVLLENGLWVSGYPWKGDTLANPYFWFDLGVTAALLALLPAVRRVVRA
;
A
#
# COMPACT_ATOMS: atom_id res chain seq x y z
N MET A 1 -7.67 22.63 1.50
CA MET A 1 -7.80 22.57 2.98
C MET A 1 -8.11 21.16 3.48
N ILE A 2 -9.10 20.47 2.91
CA ILE A 2 -9.47 19.09 3.32
C ILE A 2 -8.33 18.09 3.02
N GLU A 3 -7.75 18.15 1.83
CA GLU A 3 -6.58 17.34 1.44
C GLU A 3 -5.41 17.49 2.41
N LEU A 4 -5.06 18.71 2.81
CA LEU A 4 -4.00 18.96 3.80
C LEU A 4 -4.27 18.25 5.14
N VAL A 5 -5.53 18.28 5.61
CA VAL A 5 -5.90 17.61 6.86
C VAL A 5 -5.78 16.09 6.73
N ASP A 6 -6.21 15.52 5.60
CA ASP A 6 -6.11 14.07 5.37
C ASP A 6 -4.65 13.59 5.37
N ASN A 7 -3.80 14.26 4.60
CA ASN A 7 -2.36 13.95 4.54
C ASN A 7 -1.67 14.08 5.92
N LEU A 8 -2.08 15.04 6.75
CA LEU A 8 -1.55 15.17 8.11
C LEU A 8 -1.97 14.01 9.02
N ILE A 9 -3.22 13.53 8.89
CA ILE A 9 -3.70 12.35 9.62
C ILE A 9 -2.93 11.11 9.15
N GLN A 10 -2.74 10.95 7.84
CA GLN A 10 -2.00 9.84 7.27
C GLN A 10 -0.52 9.85 7.72
N LEU A 11 0.11 11.03 7.80
CA LEU A 11 1.46 11.18 8.35
C LEU A 11 1.52 10.76 9.83
N ALA A 12 0.54 11.16 10.64
CA ALA A 12 0.46 10.75 12.04
C ALA A 12 0.29 9.23 12.20
N ALA A 13 -0.54 8.61 11.34
CA ALA A 13 -0.73 7.16 11.31
C ALA A 13 0.59 6.43 11.03
N VAL A 14 1.36 6.92 10.06
CA VAL A 14 2.67 6.36 9.69
C VAL A 14 3.70 6.49 10.83
N LEU A 15 3.73 7.64 11.52
CA LEU A 15 4.65 7.88 12.64
C LEU A 15 4.39 6.95 13.84
N SER A 16 3.18 6.42 13.99
CA SER A 16 2.86 5.44 15.04
C SER A 16 3.68 4.14 14.93
N GLY A 17 4.22 3.82 13.73
CA GLY A 17 5.08 2.67 13.50
C GLY A 17 6.41 2.71 14.26
N VAL A 18 6.92 3.89 14.62
CA VAL A 18 8.22 4.08 15.30
C VAL A 18 8.24 3.42 16.68
N PHE A 19 7.12 3.38 17.39
CA PHE A 19 7.01 2.77 18.72
C PHE A 19 7.32 1.26 18.74
N TYR A 20 7.32 0.61 17.57
CA TYR A 20 7.47 -0.84 17.44
C TYR A 20 8.91 -1.30 17.14
N LEU A 21 9.84 -0.36 16.95
CA LEU A 21 11.29 -0.66 16.89
C LEU A 21 11.83 -1.31 18.17
N LYS A 22 11.09 -1.19 19.30
CA LYS A 22 11.45 -1.79 20.59
C LYS A 22 11.53 -3.32 20.56
N SER A 23 10.82 -3.98 19.63
CA SER A 23 10.73 -5.44 19.56
C SER A 23 11.95 -6.11 18.89
N ARG A 24 12.81 -5.38 18.16
CA ARG A 24 13.98 -5.91 17.41
C ARG A 24 13.72 -7.08 16.44
N ARG A 25 12.46 -7.48 16.18
CA ARG A 25 12.14 -8.56 15.24
C ARG A 25 12.08 -8.03 13.80
N GLN A 26 12.57 -8.83 12.86
CA GLN A 26 12.64 -8.48 11.43
C GLN A 26 11.32 -7.95 10.83
N PRO A 27 10.13 -8.53 11.10
CA PRO A 27 8.88 -8.01 10.53
C PRO A 27 8.53 -6.60 10.99
N TYR A 28 8.83 -6.23 12.25
CA TYR A 28 8.59 -4.86 12.72
C TYR A 28 9.59 -3.87 12.13
N PHE A 29 10.82 -4.29 11.85
CA PHE A 29 11.78 -3.48 11.12
C PHE A 29 11.30 -3.19 9.69
N LEU A 30 10.88 -4.23 8.95
CA LEU A 30 10.35 -4.08 7.60
C LEU A 30 9.09 -3.22 7.55
N LEU A 31 8.19 -3.39 8.53
CA LEU A 31 7.01 -2.53 8.68
C LEU A 31 7.38 -1.07 8.96
N CYS A 32 8.39 -0.83 9.80
CA CYS A 32 8.89 0.52 10.06
C CYS A 32 9.53 1.14 8.80
N CYS A 33 10.25 0.37 7.99
CA CYS A 33 10.80 0.85 6.72
C CYS A 33 9.69 1.18 5.72
N PHE A 34 8.66 0.33 5.62
CA PHE A 34 7.45 0.62 4.82
C PHE A 34 6.84 1.96 5.21
N TYR A 35 6.52 2.13 6.50
CA TYR A 35 5.98 3.39 7.02
C TYR A 35 6.93 4.56 6.79
N GLY A 36 8.22 4.41 7.11
CA GLY A 36 9.21 5.48 6.93
C GLY A 36 9.29 5.98 5.49
N CYS A 37 9.33 5.08 4.50
CA CYS A 37 9.33 5.43 3.09
C CYS A 37 8.01 6.05 2.62
N PHE A 38 6.88 5.48 3.05
CA PHE A 38 5.55 5.98 2.71
C PHE A 38 5.34 7.39 3.26
N GLY A 39 5.64 7.60 4.55
CA GLY A 39 5.50 8.90 5.21
C GLY A 39 6.47 9.95 4.71
N SER A 40 7.70 9.58 4.35
CA SER A 40 8.65 10.55 3.77
C SER A 40 8.22 10.97 2.36
N ALA A 41 7.71 10.04 1.55
CA ALA A 41 7.15 10.33 0.24
C ALA A 41 5.94 11.27 0.35
N LEU A 42 5.04 10.97 1.29
CA LEU A 42 3.86 11.77 1.58
C LEU A 42 4.23 13.16 2.10
N LEU A 43 5.17 13.26 3.05
CA LEU A 43 5.63 14.52 3.61
C LEU A 43 6.26 15.40 2.54
N TYR A 44 7.10 14.84 1.67
CA TYR A 44 7.67 15.60 0.55
C TYR A 44 6.57 16.13 -0.37
N TRP A 45 5.63 15.26 -0.75
CA TRP A 45 4.52 15.64 -1.61
C TRP A 45 3.68 16.76 -0.99
N LEU A 46 3.34 16.63 0.30
CA LEU A 46 2.57 17.63 1.06
C LEU A 46 3.30 18.97 1.16
N LEU A 47 4.59 18.95 1.50
CA LEU A 47 5.38 20.17 1.57
C LEU A 47 5.47 20.85 0.21
N TYR A 48 5.63 20.06 -0.84
CA TYR A 48 5.72 20.58 -2.19
C TYR A 48 4.41 21.23 -2.63
N THR A 49 3.26 20.57 -2.43
CA THR A 49 1.95 21.11 -2.81
C THR A 49 1.64 22.40 -2.05
N VAL A 50 2.00 22.49 -0.78
CA VAL A 50 1.80 23.69 0.05
C VAL A 50 2.75 24.84 -0.33
N LEU A 51 4.03 24.55 -0.58
CA LEU A 51 5.06 25.60 -0.73
C LEU A 51 5.24 26.09 -2.16
N VAL A 52 5.06 25.23 -3.16
CA VAL A 52 5.45 25.53 -4.55
C VAL A 52 4.26 25.92 -5.44
N ALA A 53 3.03 25.58 -5.04
CA ALA A 53 1.76 25.94 -5.72
C ALA A 53 1.70 25.68 -7.24
N ARG A 54 2.66 24.95 -7.81
CA ARG A 54 2.73 24.51 -9.21
C ARG A 54 2.98 23.02 -9.19
N THR A 55 2.15 22.22 -9.86
CA THR A 55 2.30 20.78 -9.95
C THR A 55 3.33 20.40 -11.03
N PRO A 56 4.50 19.82 -10.68
CA PRO A 56 5.44 19.27 -11.64
C PRO A 56 4.84 18.00 -12.24
N SER A 57 5.23 17.71 -13.47
CA SER A 57 4.76 16.51 -14.18
C SER A 57 5.35 15.21 -13.65
N VAL A 58 6.45 15.25 -12.88
CA VAL A 58 7.10 14.08 -12.25
C VAL A 58 7.65 14.45 -10.88
N PHE A 59 7.34 13.64 -9.86
CA PHE A 59 7.75 13.84 -8.47
C PHE A 59 8.81 12.83 -8.05
N TYR A 60 9.98 12.88 -8.70
CA TYR A 60 11.04 11.87 -8.55
C TYR A 60 11.34 11.46 -7.10
N VAL A 61 11.36 12.40 -6.15
CA VAL A 61 11.67 12.12 -4.74
C VAL A 61 10.54 11.34 -4.05
N SER A 62 9.28 11.78 -4.20
CA SER A 62 8.13 11.04 -3.65
C SER A 62 7.95 9.71 -4.36
N ASP A 63 8.05 9.68 -5.69
CA ASP A 63 7.86 8.50 -6.52
C ASP A 63 8.82 7.36 -6.09
N ILE A 64 10.09 7.67 -5.83
CA ILE A 64 11.07 6.72 -5.29
C ILE A 64 10.67 6.26 -3.88
N GLY A 65 10.15 7.14 -3.04
CA GLY A 65 9.67 6.80 -1.70
C GLY A 65 8.48 5.83 -1.73
N TRP A 66 7.50 6.06 -2.61
CA TRP A 66 6.35 5.16 -2.82
C TRP A 66 6.81 3.78 -3.35
N ILE A 67 7.66 3.74 -4.38
CA ILE A 67 8.25 2.49 -4.90
C ILE A 67 8.99 1.71 -3.78
N SER A 68 9.76 2.43 -2.97
CA SER A 68 10.50 1.83 -1.85
C SER A 68 9.56 1.26 -0.79
N SER A 69 8.47 1.98 -0.49
CA SER A 69 7.45 1.50 0.44
C SER A 69 6.84 0.16 -0.04
N PHE A 70 6.42 0.08 -1.30
CA PHE A 70 5.85 -1.15 -1.86
C PHE A 70 6.85 -2.31 -1.84
N LEU A 71 8.14 -2.02 -2.04
CA LEU A 71 9.20 -3.02 -1.90
C LEU A 71 9.31 -3.54 -0.46
N PHE A 72 9.29 -2.67 0.55
CA PHE A 72 9.29 -3.11 1.95
C PHE A 72 8.03 -3.88 2.34
N LEU A 73 6.87 -3.51 1.80
CA LEU A 73 5.63 -4.25 2.00
C LEU A 73 5.69 -5.66 1.37
N LEU A 74 6.29 -5.80 0.19
CA LEU A 74 6.59 -7.08 -0.45
C LEU A 74 7.53 -7.94 0.41
N LEU A 75 8.63 -7.36 0.88
CA LEU A 75 9.58 -8.04 1.76
C LEU A 75 8.93 -8.47 3.07
N LEU A 76 8.06 -7.64 3.65
CA LEU A 76 7.28 -7.97 4.83
C LEU A 76 6.34 -9.14 4.58
N GLN A 77 5.57 -9.09 3.48
CA GLN A 77 4.70 -10.21 3.10
C GLN A 77 5.49 -11.50 2.92
N TYR A 78 6.64 -11.43 2.24
CA TYR A 78 7.51 -12.57 2.04
C TYR A 78 8.02 -13.11 3.38
N SER A 79 8.55 -12.25 4.26
CA SER A 79 9.08 -12.61 5.58
C SER A 79 8.03 -13.32 6.45
N LEU A 80 6.77 -12.90 6.36
CA LEU A 80 5.66 -13.51 7.12
C LEU A 80 5.10 -14.79 6.47
N ALA A 81 5.36 -15.04 5.18
CA ALA A 81 4.86 -16.22 4.49
C ALA A 81 5.68 -17.47 4.82
N GLY A 82 5.02 -18.53 5.27
CA GLY A 82 5.66 -19.85 5.47
C GLY A 82 6.00 -20.55 4.15
N THR A 83 6.93 -21.51 4.19
CA THR A 83 7.38 -22.27 3.01
C THR A 83 6.22 -22.98 2.29
N GLU A 84 5.30 -23.59 3.06
CA GLU A 84 4.13 -24.31 2.52
C GLU A 84 3.14 -23.39 1.81
N GLU A 85 2.96 -22.17 2.32
CA GLU A 85 2.11 -21.20 1.66
C GLU A 85 2.73 -20.74 0.33
N ARG A 86 4.06 -20.57 0.29
CA ARG A 86 4.77 -20.16 -0.91
C ARG A 86 4.70 -21.20 -2.03
N THR A 87 4.68 -22.49 -1.68
CA THR A 87 4.55 -23.61 -2.64
C THR A 87 3.10 -23.97 -2.97
N SER A 88 2.13 -23.43 -2.23
CA SER A 88 0.71 -23.65 -2.44
C SER A 88 0.28 -23.28 -3.87
N ARG A 89 -0.32 -24.24 -4.56
CA ARG A 89 -0.88 -24.04 -5.91
C ARG A 89 -2.34 -23.61 -5.80
N SER A 90 -2.64 -22.43 -6.33
CA SER A 90 -4.00 -21.90 -6.47
C SER A 90 -4.11 -21.10 -7.76
N ARG A 91 -5.29 -21.12 -8.38
CA ARG A 91 -5.61 -20.30 -9.55
C ARG A 91 -6.12 -18.90 -9.18
N LEU A 92 -6.57 -18.70 -7.95
CA LEU A 92 -7.16 -17.43 -7.51
C LEU A 92 -6.19 -16.23 -7.52
N PRO A 93 -4.88 -16.37 -7.24
CA PRO A 93 -3.95 -15.25 -7.36
C PRO A 93 -3.89 -14.62 -8.76
N TRP A 94 -4.27 -15.34 -9.82
CA TRP A 94 -4.39 -14.76 -11.18
C TRP A 94 -5.36 -13.60 -11.28
N LEU A 95 -6.30 -13.45 -10.33
CA LEU A 95 -7.16 -12.27 -10.23
C LEU A 95 -6.34 -10.99 -10.02
N ALA A 96 -5.17 -11.05 -9.38
CA ALA A 96 -4.30 -9.89 -9.25
C ALA A 96 -3.87 -9.36 -10.64
N LEU A 97 -3.46 -10.24 -11.56
CA LEU A 97 -3.11 -9.82 -12.92
C LEU A 97 -4.32 -9.29 -13.69
N LEU A 98 -5.49 -9.90 -13.51
CA LEU A 98 -6.73 -9.45 -14.14
C LEU A 98 -7.09 -8.01 -13.73
N ILE A 99 -6.86 -7.65 -12.46
CA ILE A 99 -7.17 -6.32 -11.92
C ILE A 99 -6.08 -5.32 -12.32
N GLU A 100 -4.80 -5.68 -12.14
CA GLU A 100 -3.68 -4.75 -12.20
C GLU A 100 -3.20 -4.48 -13.63
N ILE A 101 -3.27 -5.46 -14.56
CA ILE A 101 -2.81 -5.24 -15.94
C ILE A 101 -3.64 -4.13 -16.63
N PRO A 102 -5.00 -4.15 -16.61
CA PRO A 102 -5.78 -3.08 -17.21
C PRO A 102 -5.51 -1.71 -16.58
N LEU A 103 -5.37 -1.65 -15.25
CA LEU A 103 -5.05 -0.42 -14.52
C LEU A 103 -3.66 0.11 -14.91
N THR A 104 -2.66 -0.77 -14.97
CA THR A 104 -1.30 -0.42 -15.39
C THR A 104 -1.29 0.14 -16.80
N VAL A 105 -1.98 -0.52 -17.74
CA VAL A 105 -2.10 -0.04 -19.14
C VAL A 105 -2.79 1.33 -19.18
N TYR A 106 -3.84 1.53 -18.38
CA TYR A 106 -4.52 2.81 -18.27
C TYR A 106 -3.59 3.92 -17.76
N TYR A 107 -2.84 3.69 -16.68
CA TYR A 107 -1.93 4.72 -16.16
C TYR A 107 -0.72 4.99 -17.07
N ILE A 108 -0.22 3.99 -17.78
CA ILE A 108 0.80 4.18 -18.83
C ILE A 108 0.27 5.11 -19.93
N SER A 109 -1.02 5.07 -20.26
CA SER A 109 -1.61 5.98 -21.25
C SER A 109 -1.73 7.44 -20.77
N LEU A 110 -1.65 7.67 -19.46
CA LEU A 110 -1.80 8.99 -18.83
C LEU A 110 -0.47 9.62 -18.41
N GLY A 111 0.57 8.82 -18.18
CA GLY A 111 1.81 9.30 -17.55
C GLY A 111 3.07 8.54 -17.98
N ASP A 112 4.08 8.53 -17.11
CA ASP A 112 5.37 7.93 -17.41
C ASP A 112 5.29 6.39 -17.50
N VAL A 113 5.87 5.84 -18.58
CA VAL A 113 5.80 4.39 -18.86
C VAL A 113 6.56 3.59 -17.81
N LEU A 114 7.76 4.03 -17.43
CA LEU A 114 8.67 3.28 -16.57
C LEU A 114 8.13 3.22 -15.14
N TYR A 115 7.73 4.36 -14.59
CA TYR A 115 7.17 4.46 -13.24
C TYR A 115 5.91 3.60 -13.10
N ASN A 116 4.94 3.76 -14.01
CA ASN A 116 3.68 3.02 -13.94
C ASN A 116 3.89 1.51 -14.13
N LEU A 117 4.85 1.10 -14.96
CA LEU A 117 5.21 -0.31 -15.11
C LEU A 117 5.81 -0.89 -13.81
N ILE A 118 6.70 -0.14 -13.14
CA ILE A 118 7.30 -0.56 -11.87
C ILE A 118 6.25 -0.68 -10.78
N VAL A 119 5.43 0.36 -10.57
CA VAL A 119 4.39 0.37 -9.54
C VAL A 119 3.33 -0.69 -9.83
N GLY A 120 2.86 -0.80 -11.08
CA GLY A 120 1.90 -1.81 -11.50
C GLY A 120 2.42 -3.24 -11.27
N ALA A 121 3.70 -3.50 -11.56
CA ALA A 121 4.32 -4.79 -11.27
C ALA A 121 4.40 -5.06 -9.76
N GLN A 122 4.77 -4.06 -8.95
CA GLN A 122 4.80 -4.21 -7.49
C GLN A 122 3.40 -4.48 -6.92
N MET A 123 2.40 -3.68 -7.28
CA MET A 123 1.00 -3.86 -6.84
C MET A 123 0.45 -5.23 -7.23
N THR A 124 0.75 -5.68 -8.46
CA THR A 124 0.44 -7.04 -8.92
C THR A 124 1.00 -8.10 -7.99
N VAL A 125 2.29 -8.04 -7.68
CA VAL A 125 2.94 -9.05 -6.82
C VAL A 125 2.39 -8.97 -5.39
N ILE A 126 2.16 -7.76 -4.86
CA ILE A 126 1.58 -7.54 -3.53
C ILE A 126 0.20 -8.19 -3.45
N LEU A 127 -0.68 -7.87 -4.39
CA LEU A 127 -2.04 -8.39 -4.43
C LEU A 127 -2.08 -9.90 -4.67
N TRP A 128 -1.20 -10.41 -5.54
CA TRP A 128 -1.06 -11.84 -5.79
C TRP A 128 -0.69 -12.62 -4.52
N LEU A 129 0.32 -12.15 -3.78
CA LEU A 129 0.75 -12.77 -2.52
C LEU A 129 -0.34 -12.66 -1.45
N ALA A 130 -1.03 -11.53 -1.37
CA ALA A 130 -2.14 -11.33 -0.45
C ALA A 130 -3.31 -12.30 -0.73
N ILE A 131 -3.74 -12.42 -2.00
CA ILE A 131 -4.79 -13.38 -2.40
C ILE A 131 -4.35 -14.81 -2.11
N ARG A 132 -3.10 -15.17 -2.40
CA ARG A 132 -2.56 -16.49 -2.08
C ARG A 132 -2.65 -16.78 -0.59
N GLY A 133 -2.23 -15.84 0.26
CA GLY A 133 -2.29 -15.99 1.72
C GLY A 133 -3.70 -16.06 2.26
N ILE A 134 -4.66 -15.34 1.68
CA ILE A 134 -6.09 -15.48 2.01
C ILE A 134 -6.59 -16.90 1.69
N VAL A 135 -6.27 -17.41 0.49
CA VAL A 135 -6.75 -18.72 0.04
C VAL A 135 -6.13 -19.85 0.86
N TRP A 136 -4.84 -19.74 1.17
CA TRP A 136 -4.15 -20.71 1.99
C TRP A 136 -4.63 -20.66 3.45
N GLY A 137 -4.80 -19.47 4.03
CA GLY A 137 -5.30 -19.27 5.39
C GLY A 137 -6.75 -19.73 5.60
N ARG A 138 -7.58 -19.75 4.55
CA ARG A 138 -8.92 -20.37 4.62
C ARG A 138 -8.88 -21.88 4.83
N LYS A 139 -7.82 -22.55 4.38
CA LYS A 139 -7.62 -24.00 4.56
C LYS A 139 -6.90 -24.34 5.87
N HIS A 140 -6.20 -23.36 6.45
CA HIS A 140 -5.36 -23.49 7.64
C HIS A 140 -5.71 -22.37 8.64
N PRO A 141 -6.92 -22.38 9.22
CA PRO A 141 -7.40 -21.33 10.11
C PRO A 141 -6.59 -21.16 11.39
N GLU A 142 -5.80 -22.17 11.78
CA GLU A 142 -4.85 -22.14 12.89
C GLU A 142 -3.73 -21.09 12.71
N ARG A 143 -3.53 -20.56 11.50
CA ARG A 143 -2.53 -19.52 11.23
C ARG A 143 -3.17 -18.14 11.20
N ASP A 144 -2.83 -17.30 12.17
CA ASP A 144 -3.35 -15.92 12.35
C ASP A 144 -2.83 -14.90 11.31
N ARG A 145 -2.52 -15.33 10.09
CA ARG A 145 -1.98 -14.50 8.99
C ARG A 145 -3.07 -13.93 8.08
N MET A 146 -4.25 -14.55 8.06
CA MET A 146 -5.35 -14.13 7.19
C MET A 146 -5.80 -12.66 7.39
N PRO A 147 -5.83 -12.09 8.62
CA PRO A 147 -6.13 -10.67 8.81
C PRO A 147 -5.12 -9.76 8.08
N PHE A 148 -3.82 -10.07 8.17
CA PHE A 148 -2.77 -9.32 7.47
C PHE A 148 -2.94 -9.38 5.96
N CYS A 149 -3.16 -10.57 5.39
CA CYS A 149 -3.36 -10.68 3.94
C CYS A 149 -4.61 -9.92 3.46
N ARG A 150 -5.69 -9.90 4.24
CA ARG A 150 -6.90 -9.11 3.92
C ARG A 150 -6.65 -7.61 3.95
N VAL A 151 -5.96 -7.12 4.99
CA VAL A 151 -5.61 -5.70 5.09
C VAL A 151 -4.69 -5.30 3.95
N THR A 152 -3.67 -6.10 3.62
CA THR A 152 -2.74 -5.81 2.51
C THR A 152 -3.45 -5.81 1.16
N ALA A 153 -4.37 -6.75 0.90
CA ALA A 153 -5.19 -6.72 -0.31
C ALA A 153 -6.10 -5.48 -0.35
N GLY A 154 -6.73 -5.15 0.78
CA GLY A 154 -7.54 -3.94 0.91
C GLY A 154 -6.76 -2.67 0.62
N PHE A 155 -5.54 -2.55 1.17
CA PHE A 155 -4.62 -1.44 0.91
C PHE A 155 -4.35 -1.27 -0.59
N VAL A 156 -3.99 -2.33 -1.32
CA VAL A 156 -3.74 -2.25 -2.77
C VAL A 156 -4.98 -1.83 -3.55
N LEU A 157 -6.15 -2.38 -3.22
CA LEU A 157 -7.40 -2.01 -3.88
C LEU A 157 -7.80 -0.56 -3.60
N LEU A 158 -7.53 -0.06 -2.40
CA LEU A 158 -7.78 1.32 -2.01
C LEU A 158 -6.81 2.28 -2.70
N GLU A 159 -5.52 1.96 -2.77
CA GLU A 159 -4.50 2.70 -3.54
C GLU A 159 -4.88 2.79 -5.02
N ASN A 160 -5.28 1.66 -5.63
CA ASN A 160 -5.78 1.67 -7.00
C ASN A 160 -7.03 2.54 -7.16
N GLY A 161 -7.97 2.47 -6.20
CA GLY A 161 -9.16 3.32 -6.19
C GLY A 161 -8.81 4.81 -6.06
N LEU A 162 -7.83 5.15 -5.23
CA LEU A 162 -7.29 6.50 -5.08
C LEU A 162 -6.74 7.02 -6.41
N TRP A 163 -5.92 6.22 -7.09
CA TRP A 163 -5.35 6.59 -8.38
C TRP A 163 -6.43 6.70 -9.46
N VAL A 164 -7.38 5.77 -9.54
CA VAL A 164 -8.47 5.81 -10.53
C VAL A 164 -9.34 7.03 -10.30
N SER A 165 -9.60 7.40 -9.05
CA SER A 165 -10.45 8.55 -8.72
C SER A 165 -9.73 9.90 -8.88
N GLY A 166 -8.39 9.92 -8.84
CA GLY A 166 -7.59 11.14 -8.98
C GLY A 166 -7.60 11.78 -10.38
N TYR A 167 -7.86 11.02 -11.45
CA TYR A 167 -7.87 11.56 -12.83
C TYR A 167 -9.24 12.11 -13.29
N PRO A 168 -10.38 11.41 -13.08
CA PRO A 168 -11.68 11.81 -13.64
C PRO A 168 -12.42 12.86 -12.80
N TRP A 169 -12.23 12.87 -11.47
CA TRP A 169 -12.96 13.74 -10.55
C TRP A 169 -12.09 14.91 -10.09
N LYS A 170 -12.31 16.08 -10.68
CA LYS A 170 -11.63 17.32 -10.29
C LYS A 170 -12.53 18.13 -9.35
N GLY A 171 -12.06 18.38 -8.12
CA GLY A 171 -12.73 19.27 -7.16
C GLY A 171 -12.48 18.90 -5.69
N ASP A 172 -12.49 19.92 -4.83
CA ASP A 172 -12.13 19.83 -3.39
C ASP A 172 -13.32 19.51 -2.47
N THR A 173 -14.38 18.92 -3.00
CA THR A 173 -15.61 18.63 -2.23
C THR A 173 -15.62 17.18 -1.74
N LEU A 174 -16.30 16.91 -0.62
CA LEU A 174 -16.52 15.56 -0.07
C LEU A 174 -17.30 14.61 -1.01
N ALA A 175 -17.90 15.14 -2.07
CA ALA A 175 -18.51 14.35 -3.14
C ALA A 175 -17.46 13.68 -4.05
N ASN A 176 -16.19 14.10 -3.97
CA ASN A 176 -15.11 13.49 -4.73
C ASN A 176 -14.74 12.12 -4.10
N PRO A 177 -14.87 11.01 -4.84
CA PRO A 177 -14.53 9.68 -4.33
C PRO A 177 -13.07 9.55 -3.88
N TYR A 178 -12.17 10.39 -4.40
CA TYR A 178 -10.76 10.44 -4.02
C TYR A 178 -10.55 10.51 -2.51
N PHE A 179 -11.24 11.42 -1.82
CA PHE A 179 -11.09 11.60 -0.36
C PHE A 179 -11.49 10.35 0.44
N TRP A 180 -12.47 9.58 -0.06
CA TRP A 180 -12.91 8.37 0.62
C TRP A 180 -11.93 7.21 0.42
N PHE A 181 -11.31 7.12 -0.76
CA PHE A 181 -10.22 6.19 -0.98
C PHE A 181 -9.00 6.55 -0.14
N ASP A 182 -8.67 7.84 -0.03
CA ASP A 182 -7.53 8.34 0.76
C ASP A 182 -7.69 8.03 2.26
N LEU A 183 -8.86 8.35 2.81
CA LEU A 183 -9.23 7.97 4.18
C LEU A 183 -9.20 6.45 4.37
N GLY A 184 -9.63 5.69 3.36
CA GLY A 184 -9.56 4.24 3.35
C GLY A 184 -8.11 3.73 3.41
N VAL A 185 -7.21 4.29 2.61
CA VAL A 185 -5.78 3.99 2.64
C VAL A 185 -5.23 4.27 4.04
N THR A 186 -5.56 5.41 4.64
CA THR A 186 -5.18 5.76 6.01
C THR A 186 -5.67 4.72 7.02
N ALA A 187 -6.93 4.26 6.91
CA ALA A 187 -7.46 3.20 7.76
C ALA A 187 -6.73 1.86 7.54
N ALA A 188 -6.37 1.52 6.30
CA ALA A 188 -5.60 0.32 5.99
C ALA A 188 -4.18 0.39 6.57
N LEU A 189 -3.51 1.55 6.48
CA LEU A 189 -2.21 1.80 7.11
C LEU A 189 -2.29 1.60 8.62
N LEU A 190 -3.33 2.11 9.29
CA LEU A 190 -3.54 1.87 10.73
C LEU A 190 -3.83 0.39 11.05
N ALA A 191 -4.56 -0.31 10.18
CA ALA A 191 -4.92 -1.72 10.37
C ALA A 191 -3.75 -2.69 10.10
N LEU A 192 -2.76 -2.31 9.29
CA LEU A 192 -1.56 -3.13 9.02
C LEU A 192 -0.79 -3.43 10.31
N LEU A 193 -0.72 -2.46 11.22
CA LEU A 193 0.01 -2.59 12.46
C LEU A 193 -0.53 -3.71 13.40
N PRO A 194 -1.80 -3.69 13.84
CA PRO A 194 -2.35 -4.77 14.65
C PRO A 194 -2.38 -6.10 13.88
N ALA A 195 -2.53 -6.06 12.55
CA ALA A 195 -2.49 -7.26 11.72
C ALA A 195 -1.10 -7.94 11.75
N VAL A 196 0.00 -7.20 11.56
CA VAL A 196 1.36 -7.74 11.67
C VAL A 196 1.65 -8.24 13.09
N ARG A 197 1.20 -7.50 14.11
CA ARG A 197 1.39 -7.87 15.51
C ARG A 197 0.75 -9.22 15.86
N ARG A 198 -0.41 -9.52 15.27
CA ARG A 198 -1.09 -10.80 15.37
C ARG A 198 -0.26 -11.94 14.79
N VAL A 199 0.21 -11.80 13.54
CA VAL A 199 1.03 -12.82 12.88
C VAL A 199 2.33 -13.10 13.64
N VAL A 200 2.97 -12.08 14.19
CA VAL A 200 4.26 -12.22 14.90
C VAL A 200 4.11 -12.83 16.31
N ARG A 201 2.89 -12.89 16.85
CA ARG A 201 2.59 -13.45 18.19
C ARG A 201 2.05 -14.87 18.14
N ALA A 202 1.48 -15.29 17.01
CA ALA A 202 1.08 -16.67 16.74
C ALA A 202 2.32 -17.57 16.52
#